data_AF-A0A938RSE1-F1
#
_entry.id   AF-A0A938RSE1-F1
#
_cell.length_a   1.000
_cell.length_b   1.000
_cell.length_c   1.000
_cell.angle_alpha   90.00
_cell.angle_beta   90.00
_cell.angle_gamma   90.00
#
_symmetry.space_group_name_H-M   'P 1'
#
loop_
_entity.id
_entity.type
_entity.pdbx_description
1 polymer ?
#
loop_
_entity_poly.entity_id
_entity_poly.type
_entity_poly.pdbx_seq_one_letter_code
_entity_poly.pdbx_strand_id
1 'polypeptide(L)'
;MRFHSLACACAVLVGGVLAATAVRAAVPSFAQVEGIMTSAGGGPAADGSYNATFALYAQQVGGTPLWTESGAVSVKSGQFSYQLGARTLFPPPRSTVRRCGSG
;
A
#
# COMPACT_ATOMS: atom_id res chain seq x y z
N MET A 1 3.69 -14.68 63.89
CA MET A 1 4.81 -14.96 62.96
C MET A 1 4.42 -14.43 61.58
N ARG A 2 5.17 -13.43 61.09
CA ARG A 2 5.37 -12.99 59.68
C ARG A 2 4.21 -12.35 58.89
N PHE A 3 4.00 -11.06 59.19
CA PHE A 3 3.50 -10.02 58.29
C PHE A 3 4.61 -9.58 57.31
N HIS A 4 4.86 -10.26 56.19
CA HIS A 4 5.68 -9.67 55.12
C HIS A 4 5.30 -10.26 53.76
N SER A 5 5.21 -9.41 52.75
CA SER A 5 5.31 -9.74 51.31
C SER A 5 4.05 -9.96 50.47
N LEU A 6 2.90 -9.33 50.77
CA LEU A 6 1.81 -9.24 49.77
C LEU A 6 1.50 -7.84 49.25
N ALA A 7 1.94 -6.77 49.93
CA ALA A 7 1.65 -5.40 49.52
C ALA A 7 2.53 -4.86 48.37
N CYS A 8 3.65 -5.52 48.05
CA CYS A 8 4.62 -5.03 47.06
C CYS A 8 4.31 -5.50 45.62
N ALA A 9 3.56 -6.59 45.46
CA ALA A 9 3.37 -7.23 44.16
C ALA A 9 2.30 -6.53 43.28
N CYS A 10 1.33 -5.83 43.86
CA CYS A 10 0.23 -5.23 43.10
C CYS A 10 0.57 -3.85 42.52
N ALA A 11 1.42 -3.07 43.19
CA ALA A 11 1.76 -1.71 42.78
C ALA A 11 2.74 -1.66 41.60
N VAL A 12 3.53 -2.72 41.37
CA VAL A 12 4.53 -2.76 40.29
C VAL A 12 3.89 -3.10 38.94
N LEU A 13 2.71 -3.72 38.92
CA LEU A 13 2.06 -4.16 37.68
C LEU A 13 1.29 -3.05 36.92
N VAL A 14 1.05 -1.88 37.55
CA VAL A 14 0.25 -0.80 36.95
C VAL A 14 1.10 0.33 36.34
N GLY A 15 2.36 0.47 36.73
CA GLY A 15 3.20 1.63 36.35
C GLY A 15 4.12 1.45 35.13
N GLY A 16 4.21 0.25 34.56
CA GLY A 16 5.40 -0.13 33.78
C GLY A 16 5.35 0.04 32.26
N VAL A 17 4.20 0.19 31.60
CA VAL A 17 4.15 -0.03 30.14
C VAL A 17 3.33 1.03 29.41
N LEU A 18 3.81 2.26 29.40
CA LEU A 18 3.48 3.24 28.36
C LEU A 18 4.76 3.76 27.69
N ALA A 19 5.62 2.85 27.25
CA ALA A 19 6.65 3.19 26.27
C ALA A 19 5.96 3.32 24.90
N ALA A 20 5.58 4.54 24.52
CA ALA A 20 5.08 4.83 23.18
C ALA A 20 6.21 4.60 22.17
N THR A 21 6.30 3.38 21.64
CA THR A 21 7.19 3.09 20.53
C THR A 21 6.71 3.88 19.32
N ALA A 22 7.57 4.73 18.75
CA ALA A 22 7.29 5.38 17.49
C ALA A 22 7.17 4.30 16.40
N VAL A 23 5.94 3.93 16.05
CA VAL A 23 5.67 3.02 14.93
C VAL A 23 5.97 3.79 13.65
N ARG A 24 7.03 3.40 12.95
CA ARG A 24 7.28 3.88 11.58
C ARG A 24 6.44 3.02 10.64
N ALA A 25 5.41 3.60 10.05
CA ALA A 25 4.66 2.93 8.99
C ALA A 25 5.60 2.76 7.78
N ALA A 26 5.88 1.51 7.40
CA ALA A 26 6.57 1.22 6.15
C ALA A 26 5.57 1.46 5.00
N VAL A 27 5.86 2.44 4.14
CA VAL A 27 5.05 2.69 2.95
C VAL A 27 5.38 1.58 1.93
N PRO A 28 4.39 0.79 1.48
CA PRO A 28 4.63 -0.22 0.46
C PRO A 28 5.10 0.44 -0.84
N SER A 29 6.08 -0.17 -1.50
CA SER A 29 6.62 0.29 -2.79
C SER A 29 5.77 -0.14 -3.99
N PHE A 30 4.55 -0.62 -3.74
CA PHE A 30 3.59 -1.10 -4.73
C PHE A 30 2.22 -0.49 -4.46
N ALA A 31 1.38 -0.40 -5.49
CA ALA A 31 0.02 0.10 -5.41
C ALA A 31 -0.97 -1.02 -5.73
N GLN A 32 -2.02 -1.19 -4.94
CA GLN A 32 -3.11 -2.12 -5.26
C GLN A 32 -4.12 -1.40 -6.15
N VAL A 33 -4.48 -2.03 -7.27
CA VAL A 33 -5.53 -1.57 -8.17
C VAL A 33 -6.60 -2.63 -8.24
N GLU A 34 -7.82 -2.23 -7.89
CA GLU A 34 -9.00 -3.08 -7.95
C GLU A 34 -10.03 -2.45 -8.86
N GLY A 35 -10.76 -3.29 -9.59
CA GLY A 35 -11.73 -2.80 -10.55
C GLY A 35 -12.66 -3.88 -11.05
N ILE A 36 -13.63 -3.43 -11.85
CA ILE A 36 -14.58 -4.30 -12.54
C ILE A 36 -14.36 -4.14 -14.04
N MET A 37 -14.20 -5.26 -14.72
CA MET A 37 -14.16 -5.37 -16.17
C MET A 37 -15.53 -5.85 -16.64
N THR A 38 -16.12 -5.12 -17.57
CA THR A 38 -17.40 -5.48 -18.21
C THR A 38 -17.16 -5.92 -19.64
N SER A 39 -17.92 -6.92 -20.08
CA SER A 39 -17.99 -7.32 -21.48
C SER A 39 -18.76 -6.28 -22.30
N ALA A 40 -18.52 -6.25 -23.62
CA ALA A 40 -19.23 -5.37 -24.56
C ALA A 40 -20.76 -5.55 -24.52
N GLY A 41 -21.26 -6.70 -24.05
CA GLY A 41 -22.69 -6.97 -23.87
C GLY A 41 -23.30 -6.40 -22.58
N GLY A 42 -22.55 -5.66 -21.76
CA GLY A 42 -23.06 -5.03 -20.53
C GLY A 42 -23.05 -5.92 -19.28
N GLY A 43 -22.55 -7.16 -19.39
CA GLY A 43 -22.35 -8.07 -18.25
C GLY A 43 -20.91 -8.04 -17.71
N PRO A 44 -20.63 -8.71 -16.57
CA PRO A 44 -19.26 -8.89 -16.09
C PRO A 44 -18.42 -9.62 -17.13
N ALA A 45 -17.13 -9.29 -17.21
CA ALA A 45 -16.18 -10.05 -18.01
C ALA A 45 -16.11 -11.50 -17.51
N ALA A 46 -15.85 -12.42 -18.45
CA ALA A 46 -15.74 -13.84 -18.15
C ALA A 46 -14.59 -14.11 -17.16
N ASP A 47 -14.75 -15.14 -16.34
CA ASP A 47 -13.68 -15.59 -15.46
C ASP A 47 -12.49 -16.08 -16.29
N GLY A 48 -11.28 -15.62 -15.97
CA GLY A 48 -10.10 -15.99 -16.74
C GLY A 48 -8.87 -15.13 -16.44
N SER A 49 -7.78 -15.43 -17.15
CA SER A 49 -6.55 -14.65 -17.08
C SER A 49 -6.48 -13.71 -18.28
N TYR A 50 -6.35 -12.41 -18.02
CA TYR A 50 -6.26 -11.35 -19.02
C TYR A 50 -4.88 -10.71 -18.98
N ASN A 51 -4.27 -10.46 -20.14
CA ASN A 51 -3.05 -9.66 -20.20
C ASN A 51 -3.43 -8.18 -20.22
N ALA A 52 -3.15 -7.48 -19.14
CA ALA A 52 -3.45 -6.06 -18.99
C ALA A 52 -2.15 -5.25 -19.01
N THR A 53 -2.21 -4.07 -19.63
CA THR A 53 -1.14 -3.08 -19.61
C THR A 53 -1.62 -1.86 -18.84
N PHE A 54 -0.90 -1.51 -17.78
CA PHE A 54 -1.14 -0.33 -16.96
C PHE A 54 -0.12 0.74 -17.30
N ALA A 55 -0.56 1.99 -17.43
CA ALA A 55 0.31 3.10 -17.78
C ALA A 55 -0.04 4.34 -16.93
N LEU A 56 1.00 5.06 -16.49
CA LEU A 56 0.86 6.31 -15.74
C LEU A 56 1.29 7.49 -16.62
N TYR A 57 0.46 8.52 -16.67
CA TYR A 57 0.69 9.71 -17.50
C TYR A 57 0.86 10.96 -16.63
N ALA A 58 1.73 11.87 -17.06
CA ALA A 58 1.88 13.19 -16.42
C ALA A 58 0.78 14.18 -16.85
N GLN A 59 0.25 13.98 -18.05
CA GLN A 59 -0.70 14.86 -18.72
C GLN A 59 -2.07 14.20 -18.77
N GLN A 60 -3.11 15.02 -18.70
CA GLN A 60 -4.50 14.53 -18.72
C GLN A 60 -4.93 14.04 -20.11
N VAL A 61 -4.39 14.61 -21.19
CA VAL A 61 -4.74 14.25 -22.57
C VAL A 61 -3.47 14.16 -23.40
N GLY A 62 -3.26 13.02 -24.04
CA GLY A 62 -2.06 12.73 -24.83
C GLY A 62 -0.79 12.62 -23.98
N GLY A 63 0.34 12.41 -24.66
CA GLY A 63 1.67 12.30 -24.05
C GLY A 63 2.20 10.87 -23.92
N THR A 64 3.50 10.77 -23.67
CA THR A 64 4.20 9.50 -23.42
C THR A 64 3.98 9.08 -21.97
N PRO A 65 3.71 7.79 -21.69
CA PRO A 65 3.59 7.32 -20.32
C PRO A 65 4.92 7.48 -19.57
N LEU A 66 4.85 7.97 -18.33
CA LEU A 66 6.00 8.04 -17.41
C LEU A 66 6.44 6.66 -16.93
N TRP A 67 5.49 5.72 -16.86
CA TRP A 67 5.68 4.37 -16.39
C TRP A 67 4.65 3.46 -17.05
N THR A 68 5.06 2.22 -17.33
CA THR A 68 4.20 1.19 -17.91
C THR A 68 4.56 -0.16 -17.32
N GLU A 69 3.55 -1.00 -17.11
CA GLU A 69 3.72 -2.39 -16.68
C GLU A 69 2.64 -3.25 -17.31
N SER A 70 3.04 -4.41 -17.82
CA SER A 70 2.13 -5.40 -18.37
C SER A 70 2.21 -6.70 -17.58
N GLY A 71 1.05 -7.33 -17.38
CA GLY A 71 0.94 -8.51 -16.54
C GLY A 71 -0.36 -9.26 -16.75
N ALA A 72 -0.31 -10.55 -16.39
CA ALA A 72 -1.51 -11.38 -16.31
C ALA A 72 -2.31 -10.98 -15.06
N VAL A 73 -3.61 -10.73 -15.26
CA VAL A 73 -4.57 -10.37 -14.24
C VAL A 73 -5.66 -11.44 -14.23
N SER A 74 -5.92 -12.04 -13.08
CA SER A 74 -7.03 -12.97 -12.91
C SER A 74 -8.32 -12.19 -12.66
N VAL A 75 -9.30 -12.38 -13.53
CA VAL A 75 -10.64 -11.81 -13.42
C VAL A 75 -11.59 -12.89 -12.90
N LYS A 76 -12.41 -12.53 -11.92
CA LYS A 76 -13.40 -13.43 -11.32
C LYS A 76 -14.70 -12.66 -11.05
N SER A 77 -15.78 -13.09 -11.69
CA SER A 77 -17.07 -12.41 -11.72
C SER A 77 -16.94 -10.94 -12.16
N GLY A 78 -16.11 -10.70 -13.18
CA GLY A 78 -15.78 -9.37 -13.67
C GLY A 78 -14.85 -8.55 -12.76
N GLN A 79 -14.55 -8.97 -11.53
CA GLN A 79 -13.67 -8.24 -10.62
C GLN A 79 -12.22 -8.66 -10.82
N PHE A 80 -11.29 -7.72 -10.64
CA PHE A 80 -9.86 -8.00 -10.63
C PHE A 80 -9.13 -7.19 -9.56
N SER A 81 -7.99 -7.73 -9.13
CA SER A 81 -7.02 -7.05 -8.27
C SER A 81 -5.62 -7.24 -8.85
N TYR A 82 -4.84 -6.18 -8.93
CA TYR A 82 -3.49 -6.20 -9.46
C TYR A 82 -2.55 -5.30 -8.64
N GLN A 83 -1.31 -5.77 -8.45
CA GLN A 83 -0.29 -5.05 -7.69
C GLN A 83 0.69 -4.36 -8.64
N LEU A 84 0.53 -3.06 -8.83
CA LEU A 84 1.45 -2.24 -9.62
C LEU A 84 2.75 -2.03 -8.85
N GLY A 85 3.90 -2.05 -9.54
CA GLY A 85 5.19 -1.83 -8.90
C GLY A 85 5.84 -3.11 -8.38
N ALA A 86 5.16 -4.26 -8.50
CA ALA A 86 5.70 -5.57 -8.13
C ALA A 86 6.67 -6.12 -9.19
N ARG A 87 6.46 -5.80 -10.47
CA ARG A 87 7.33 -6.22 -11.57
C ARG A 87 8.23 -5.09 -12.07
N THR A 88 7.67 -3.90 -12.22
CA THR A 88 8.38 -2.70 -12.64
C THR A 88 8.32 -1.67 -11.52
N LEU A 89 9.42 -1.51 -10.78
CA LEU A 89 9.48 -0.57 -9.66
C LEU A 89 9.05 0.85 -10.09
N PHE A 90 8.32 1.53 -9.20
CA PHE A 90 8.00 2.93 -9.41
C PHE A 90 9.27 3.79 -9.38
N PRO A 91 9.33 4.86 -10.19
CA PRO A 91 10.40 5.85 -10.08
C PRO A 91 10.43 6.43 -8.66
N PRO A 92 11.61 6.74 -8.11
CA PRO A 92 11.70 7.36 -6.80
C PRO A 92 10.96 8.70 -6.80
N PRO A 93 10.30 9.07 -5.69
CA PRO A 93 9.70 10.40 -5.58
C PRO A 93 10.80 11.44 -5.78
N ARG A 94 10.53 12.49 -6.58
CA ARG A 94 11.45 13.64 -6.66
C ARG A 94 11.43 14.35 -5.32
N SER A 95 12.34 13.94 -4.45
CA SER A 95 12.67 14.65 -3.23
C SER A 95 13.47 15.90 -3.62
N THR A 96 12.80 16.90 -4.17
CA THR A 96 13.29 18.27 -4.09
C THR A 96 13.12 18.67 -2.64
N VAL A 97 14.07 18.26 -1.78
CA VAL A 97 14.13 18.78 -0.41
C VAL A 97 14.38 20.27 -0.59
N ARG A 98 13.30 21.06 -0.53
CA ARG A 98 13.43 22.49 -0.38
C ARG A 98 13.97 22.62 1.03
N ARG A 99 15.31 22.66 1.17
CA ARG A 99 15.93 23.06 2.44
C ARG A 99 15.21 24.36 2.80
N CYS A 100 14.41 24.35 3.86
CA CYS A 100 14.11 25.60 4.52
C CYS A 100 15.47 26.11 4.97
N GLY A 101 16.01 27.06 4.21
CA GLY A 101 17.17 27.82 4.64
C GLY A 101 16.74 28.57 5.90
N SER A 102 17.32 28.20 7.03
CA SER A 102 17.40 29.08 8.19
C SER A 102 18.64 29.94 7.98
N GLY A 103 18.42 31.24 7.80
CA GLY A 103 19.46 32.26 7.92
C GLY A 103 19.89 32.49 9.35
#